data_AF-A0A9E5NNS7-F1
#
_entry.id   AF-A0A9E5NNS7-F1
#
_cell.length_a   1.000
_cell.length_b   1.000
_cell.length_c   1.000
_cell.angle_alpha   90.00
_cell.angle_beta   90.00
_cell.angle_gamma   90.00
#
_symmetry.space_group_name_H-M   'P 1'
#
loop_
_entity.id
_entity.type
_entity.pdbx_description
1 polymer ?
#
loop_
_entity_poly.entity_id
_entity_poly.type
_entity_poly.pdbx_seq_one_letter_code
_entity_poly.pdbx_strand_id
1 'polypeptide(L)' 'DRTLSGMFTLGGSQAAYNNPTVDQLVEDARTETDVATREDMYHQAVQTIHDEAACIFLLNLDNIYGLSEGLEWTPRLD' A
#
# COMPACT_ATOMS: atom_id res chain seq x y z
N ASP A 1 -1.76 1.96 -4.38
CA ASP A 1 -0.47 1.39 -3.98
C ASP A 1 0.55 2.38 -3.40
N ARG A 2 0.23 3.68 -3.20
CA ARG A 2 1.20 4.72 -2.75
C ARG A 2 2.13 4.31 -1.61
N THR A 3 1.61 3.62 -0.60
CA THR A 3 2.38 3.07 0.53
C THR A 3 3.40 2.04 0.08
N LEU A 4 3.01 1.12 -0.81
CA LEU A 4 3.87 0.08 -1.35
C LEU A 4 4.99 0.68 -2.21
N SER A 5 4.65 1.56 -3.16
CA SER A 5 5.65 2.24 -4.00
C SER A 5 6.57 3.15 -3.17
N GLY A 6 6.04 3.81 -2.15
CA GLY A 6 6.82 4.76 -1.36
C GLY A 6 7.87 4.10 -0.46
N MET A 7 7.59 2.90 0.05
CA MET A 7 8.41 2.25 1.09
C MET A 7 9.08 0.94 0.67
N PHE A 8 8.62 0.29 -0.41
CA PHE A 8 9.08 -1.06 -0.77
C PHE A 8 9.56 -1.22 -2.21
N THR A 9 9.46 -0.19 -3.06
CA THR A 9 10.09 -0.17 -4.38
C THR A 9 11.37 0.66 -4.38
N LEU A 10 12.31 0.34 -5.26
CA LEU A 10 13.64 0.98 -5.31
C LEU A 10 13.59 2.50 -5.58
N GLY A 11 12.54 2.96 -6.27
CA GLY A 11 12.28 4.39 -6.53
C GLY A 11 11.55 5.12 -5.39
N GLY A 12 11.16 4.41 -4.33
CA GLY A 12 10.42 4.94 -3.21
C GLY A 12 11.24 5.90 -2.35
N SER A 13 10.68 7.05 -2.01
CA SER A 13 11.36 8.07 -1.19
C SER A 13 11.66 7.63 0.25
N GLN A 14 11.01 6.56 0.71
CA GLN A 14 11.14 6.00 2.06
C GLN A 14 11.63 4.55 2.01
N ALA A 15 12.11 4.07 0.87
CA ALA A 15 12.51 2.68 0.70
C ALA A 15 13.79 2.38 1.49
N ALA A 16 13.69 1.44 2.42
CA ALA A 16 14.80 0.88 3.19
C ALA A 16 14.95 -0.64 2.99
N TYR A 17 14.01 -1.24 2.26
CA TYR A 17 13.95 -2.65 1.91
C TYR A 17 14.29 -2.84 0.43
N ASN A 18 15.01 -3.91 0.09
CA ASN A 18 15.43 -4.21 -1.27
C ASN A 18 15.17 -5.68 -1.59
N ASN A 19 14.07 -5.93 -2.28
CA ASN A 19 13.73 -7.24 -2.84
C ASN A 19 13.21 -7.05 -4.29
N PRO A 20 13.96 -7.51 -5.30
CA PRO A 20 13.57 -7.35 -6.71
C PRO A 20 12.21 -7.96 -7.07
N THR A 21 11.79 -9.02 -6.38
CA THR A 21 10.49 -9.64 -6.61
C THR A 21 9.35 -8.74 -6.14
N VAL A 22 9.50 -8.12 -4.96
CA VAL A 22 8.51 -7.16 -4.43
C VAL A 22 8.47 -5.91 -5.31
N ASP A 23 9.63 -5.40 -5.74
CA ASP A 23 9.74 -4.25 -6.65
C ASP A 23 8.96 -4.50 -7.95
N GLN A 24 9.22 -5.65 -8.60
CA GLN A 24 8.56 -6.02 -9.84
C GLN A 24 7.04 -6.21 -9.68
N LEU A 25 6.60 -6.89 -8.61
CA LEU A 25 5.18 -7.10 -8.33
C LEU A 25 4.43 -5.77 -8.18
N VAL A 26 5.02 -4.80 -7.46
CA VAL A 26 4.38 -3.49 -7.24
C VAL A 26 4.38 -2.67 -8.54
N GLU A 27 5.47 -2.66 -9.31
CA GLU A 27 5.53 -1.91 -10.58
C GLU A 27 4.57 -2.49 -11.64
N ASP A 28 4.50 -3.81 -11.79
CA ASP A 28 3.57 -4.43 -12.74
C ASP A 28 2.12 -4.19 -12.35
N ALA A 29 1.79 -4.33 -11.06
CA ALA A 29 0.45 -4.09 -10.54
C ALA A 29 -0.05 -2.65 -10.78
N ARG A 30 0.83 -1.67 -11.02
CA ARG A 30 0.44 -0.30 -11.37
C ARG A 30 -0.09 -0.17 -12.80
N THR A 31 0.36 -1.04 -13.68
CA THR A 31 -0.04 -1.05 -15.10
C THR A 31 -1.06 -2.13 -15.41
N GLU A 32 -1.30 -3.06 -14.48
CA GLU A 32 -2.35 -4.07 -14.60
C GLU A 32 -3.76 -3.45 -14.58
N THR A 33 -4.54 -3.83 -15.59
CA THR A 33 -5.90 -3.33 -15.85
C THR A 33 -6.98 -4.26 -15.30
N ASP A 34 -6.70 -5.56 -15.20
CA ASP A 34 -7.58 -6.52 -14.55
C ASP A 34 -7.50 -6.38 -13.02
N VAL A 35 -8.65 -6.14 -12.40
CA VAL A 35 -8.71 -5.81 -10.97
C VAL A 35 -8.30 -7.00 -10.11
N ALA A 36 -8.75 -8.21 -10.45
CA ALA A 36 -8.47 -9.41 -9.68
C ALA A 36 -6.98 -9.79 -9.75
N THR A 37 -6.40 -9.70 -10.94
CA THR A 37 -4.97 -9.93 -11.17
C THR A 37 -4.13 -8.91 -10.41
N ARG A 38 -4.49 -7.63 -10.49
CA ARG A 38 -3.80 -6.56 -9.75
C ARG A 38 -3.88 -6.77 -8.23
N GLU A 39 -5.03 -7.18 -7.71
CA GLU A 39 -5.21 -7.47 -6.29
C GLU A 39 -4.31 -8.63 -5.83
N ASP A 40 -4.26 -9.72 -6.60
CA ASP A 40 -3.41 -10.87 -6.30
C ASP A 40 -1.92 -10.49 -6.29
N MET A 41 -1.47 -9.67 -7.24
CA MET A 41 -0.09 -9.16 -7.25
C MET A 41 0.26 -8.37 -5.98
N TYR A 42 -0.65 -7.50 -5.51
CA TYR A 42 -0.43 -6.78 -4.26
C TYR A 42 -0.44 -7.70 -3.04
N HIS A 43 -1.30 -8.73 -3.01
CA HIS A 43 -1.28 -9.73 -1.94
C HIS A 43 0.03 -10.50 -1.90
N GLN A 44 0.57 -10.92 -3.04
CA GLN A 44 1.88 -11.60 -3.11
C GLN A 44 3.01 -10.70 -2.61
N ALA A 45 3.01 -9.41 -2.98
CA ALA A 45 3.99 -8.45 -2.50
C ALA A 45 3.91 -8.27 -0.96
N VAL A 46 2.71 -8.04 -0.43
CA VAL A 46 2.49 -7.86 1.03
C VAL A 46 2.84 -9.13 1.81
N GLN A 47 2.51 -10.31 1.29
CA GLN A 47 2.88 -11.59 1.89
C GLN A 47 4.41 -11.72 2.01
N THR A 48 5.14 -11.37 0.95
CA THR A 48 6.61 -11.42 0.95
C THR A 48 7.20 -10.43 1.96
N ILE A 49 6.69 -9.20 1.99
CA ILE A 49 7.08 -8.17 2.97
C ILE A 49 6.85 -8.64 4.41
N HIS A 50 5.72 -9.32 4.66
CA HIS A 50 5.40 -9.90 5.96
C HIS A 50 6.36 -11.04 6.34
N ASP A 51 6.55 -12.01 5.43
CA ASP A 51 7.34 -13.21 5.71
C ASP A 51 8.83 -12.91 5.92
N GLU A 52 9.33 -11.88 5.25
CA GLU A 52 10.70 -11.39 5.45
C GLU A 52 10.85 -10.39 6.60
N ALA A 53 9.76 -10.09 7.31
CA ALA A 53 9.70 -9.09 8.38
C ALA A 53 10.25 -7.70 7.95
N ALA A 54 10.08 -7.34 6.68
CA ALA A 54 10.48 -6.04 6.14
C ALA A 54 9.62 -4.89 6.68
N CYS A 55 8.43 -5.20 7.19
CA CYS A 55 7.56 -4.29 7.92
C CYS A 55 6.86 -5.03 9.06
N ILE A 56 6.78 -4.40 10.23
CA ILE A 56 5.93 -4.88 11.32
C ILE A 56 4.57 -4.17 11.20
N PHE A 57 3.57 -4.88 10.71
CA PHE A 57 2.21 -4.36 10.56
C PHE A 57 1.51 -4.31 11.92
N LEU A 58 1.25 -3.10 12.43
CA LEU A 58 0.72 -2.91 13.78
C LEU A 58 -0.80 -2.73 13.82
N LEU A 59 -1.34 -1.93 12.90
CA LEU A 59 -2.75 -1.54 12.90
C LEU A 59 -3.20 -1.13 11.51
N ASN A 60 -4.51 -1.28 11.28
CA ASN A 60 -5.21 -0.61 10.20
C ASN A 60 -5.84 0.64 10.78
N LEU A 61 -5.49 1.82 10.24
CA LEU A 61 -6.02 3.09 10.73
C LEU A 61 -7.51 3.19 10.40
N ASP A 62 -8.30 3.47 11.43
CA ASP A 62 -9.70 3.88 11.30
C ASP A 62 -9.85 5.29 11.88
N ASN A 63 -10.20 6.24 11.03
CA ASN A 63 -10.22 7.66 11.38
C ASN A 63 -11.63 8.07 11.82
N ILE A 64 -11.74 8.57 13.05
CA ILE A 64 -12.97 9.15 13.60
C ILE A 64 -12.88 10.67 13.52
N TYR A 65 -13.83 11.32 12.83
CA TYR A 65 -13.85 12.76 12.62
C TYR A 65 -14.98 13.43 13.42
N GLY A 66 -14.66 14.48 14.17
CA GLY A 66 -15.64 15.40 14.72
C GLY A 66 -15.84 16.58 13.76
N LEU A 67 -17.09 16.85 13.36
CA LEU A 67 -17.44 17.90 12.41
C LEU A 67 -18.34 18.94 13.08
N SER A 68 -18.29 20.19 12.62
CA SER A 68 -19.26 21.21 13.03
C SER A 68 -20.63 20.92 12.40
N GLU A 69 -21.71 21.35 13.06
CA GLU A 69 -23.08 21.08 12.59
C GLU A 69 -23.37 21.67 11.19
N GLY A 70 -22.68 22.74 10.81
CA GLY A 70 -22.84 23.39 9.51
C GLY A 70 -21.94 22.82 8.39
N LEU A 71 -21.14 21.79 8.68
CA LEU A 71 -20.22 21.21 7.69
C LEU A 71 -20.80 19.93 7.09
N GLU A 72 -21.09 19.97 5.79
CA GLU A 72 -21.40 18.78 4.99
C GLU A 72 -20.14 18.30 4.28
N TRP A 73 -19.53 17.24 4.81
CA TRP A 73 -18.35 16.62 4.23
C TRP A 73 -18.34 15.11 4.45
N THR A 74 -17.91 14.37 3.44
CA THR A 74 -17.69 12.91 3.53
C THR A 74 -16.20 12.64 3.58
N PRO A 75 -15.70 11.98 4.65
CA PRO A 75 -14.31 11.57 4.72
C PRO A 75 -13.91 10.71 3.54
N ARG A 76 -12.68 10.92 3.07
CA ARG A 76 -12.02 10.00 2.16
C ARG A 76 -10.83 9.38 2.87
N LEU A 77 -10.55 8.14 2.50
CA LEU A 77 -9.46 7.34 3.07
C LEU A 77 -8.11 7.60 2.36
N ASP A 78 -8.06 8.53 1.41
CA ASP A 78 -7.02 8.65 0.38
C ASP A 78 -5.93 9.71 0.62
#